data_AF-A0A4Q1SSM9-F1
#
_entry.id   AF-A0A4Q1SSM9-F1
#
_cell.length_a   1.000
_cell.length_b   1.000
_cell.length_c   1.000
_cell.angle_alpha   90.00
_cell.angle_beta   90.00
_cell.angle_gamma   90.00
#
_symmetry.space_group_name_H-M   'P 1'
#
loop_
_entity.id
_entity.type
_entity.pdbx_description
1 polymer ?
#
loop_
_entity_poly.entity_id
_entity_poly.type
_entity_poly.pdbx_seq_one_letter_code
_entity_poly.pdbx_strand_id
1 'polypeptide(L)'
;MWLGGLKVDSNPTVIINNIYFIKINSFENASAFNIGENYLVDWSNSDKRNQGFGQNSGDTCDFLGTKSGVDDRDVFDSNAYPIKIYD
;
A
#
# COMPACT_ATOMS: atom_id res chain seq x y z
N MET A 1 -47.53 -40.92 -22.78
CA MET A 1 -47.06 -39.71 -23.52
C MET A 1 -46.18 -38.93 -22.55
N TRP A 2 -44.90 -38.76 -22.86
CA TRP A 2 -43.88 -38.20 -21.96
C TRP A 2 -44.12 -36.68 -21.79
N LEU A 3 -44.39 -36.23 -20.56
CA LEU A 3 -44.46 -34.80 -20.24
C LEU A 3 -43.03 -34.33 -19.98
N GLY A 4 -42.45 -33.63 -20.95
CA GLY A 4 -41.04 -33.24 -20.92
C GLY A 4 -40.74 -32.22 -19.83
N GLY A 5 -40.15 -32.70 -18.74
CA GLY A 5 -39.46 -31.85 -17.78
C GLY A 5 -38.16 -31.35 -18.38
N LEU A 6 -37.97 -30.03 -18.35
CA LEU A 6 -36.68 -29.39 -18.57
C LEU A 6 -35.69 -29.97 -17.56
N LYS A 7 -34.73 -30.79 -18.03
CA LYS A 7 -33.55 -31.10 -17.24
C LYS A 7 -32.66 -29.87 -17.26
N VAL A 8 -32.75 -29.04 -16.22
CA VAL A 8 -31.65 -28.14 -15.86
C VAL A 8 -30.64 -29.04 -15.17
N ASP A 9 -29.58 -29.40 -15.89
CA ASP A 9 -28.43 -30.06 -15.30
C ASP A 9 -27.75 -29.01 -14.40
N SER A 10 -28.17 -28.91 -13.14
CA SER A 10 -27.51 -28.08 -12.13
C SER A 10 -26.22 -28.74 -11.64
N ASN A 11 -25.38 -29.20 -12.58
CA ASN A 11 -24.03 -29.60 -12.24
C ASN A 11 -23.33 -28.32 -11.76
N PRO A 12 -22.91 -28.24 -10.49
CA PRO A 12 -22.07 -27.13 -10.09
C PRO A 12 -20.84 -27.18 -10.99
N THR A 13 -20.58 -26.11 -11.74
CA THR A 13 -19.30 -25.91 -12.40
C THR A 13 -18.25 -25.80 -11.31
N VAL A 14 -17.60 -26.93 -11.00
CA VAL A 14 -16.44 -26.96 -10.11
C VAL A 14 -15.28 -26.34 -10.88
N ILE A 15 -15.01 -25.06 -10.63
CA ILE A 15 -13.83 -24.39 -11.16
C ILE A 15 -12.67 -24.72 -10.21
N ILE A 16 -11.77 -25.59 -10.65
CA ILE A 16 -10.56 -25.93 -9.90
C ILE A 16 -9.45 -24.98 -10.33
N ASN A 17 -9.10 -24.04 -9.44
CA ASN A 17 -7.94 -23.16 -9.63
C ASN A 17 -6.76 -23.72 -8.83
N ASN A 18 -5.89 -24.48 -9.50
CA ASN A 18 -4.68 -24.97 -8.85
C ASN A 18 -3.59 -23.91 -8.91
N ILE A 19 -3.09 -23.49 -7.75
CA ILE A 19 -1.99 -22.54 -7.63
C ILE A 19 -0.79 -23.28 -7.11
N TYR A 20 0.22 -23.44 -7.96
CA TYR A 20 1.44 -24.17 -7.63
C TYR A 20 2.32 -23.39 -6.63
N PHE A 21 2.50 -22.08 -6.84
CA PHE A 21 3.24 -21.23 -5.92
C PHE A 21 2.92 -19.75 -6.14
N ILE A 22 2.83 -18.99 -5.04
CA ILE A 22 2.79 -17.53 -5.05
C ILE A 22 3.86 -17.04 -4.08
N LYS A 23 4.77 -16.21 -4.58
CA LYS A 23 5.68 -15.43 -3.74
C LYS A 23 5.33 -13.96 -3.84
N ILE A 24 4.86 -13.44 -2.72
CA ILE A 24 4.65 -12.01 -2.54
C ILE A 24 5.74 -11.56 -1.57
N ASN A 25 6.59 -10.66 -2.05
CA ASN A 25 7.69 -10.11 -1.27
C ASN A 25 7.23 -9.01 -0.31
N SER A 26 6.25 -8.20 -0.72
CA SER A 26 5.54 -7.29 0.17
C SER A 26 4.18 -6.90 -0.40
N PHE A 27 3.25 -6.67 0.52
CA PHE A 27 2.05 -5.88 0.28
C PHE A 27 2.12 -4.61 1.10
N GLU A 28 1.69 -3.50 0.51
CA GLU A 28 1.68 -2.21 1.18
C GLU A 28 0.24 -1.77 1.48
N ASN A 29 0.07 -0.56 2.00
CA ASN A 29 -1.27 -0.09 2.33
C ASN A 29 -2.20 -0.09 1.10
N ALA A 30 -3.49 -0.32 1.33
CA ALA A 30 -4.52 -0.60 0.32
C ALA A 30 -4.32 -1.87 -0.53
N SER A 31 -3.51 -2.84 -0.09
CA SER A 31 -3.32 -4.06 -0.89
C SER A 31 -4.50 -5.03 -0.77
N ALA A 32 -4.95 -5.53 -1.92
CA ALA A 32 -5.87 -6.66 -2.04
C ALA A 32 -5.22 -7.74 -2.91
N PHE A 33 -5.38 -9.00 -2.55
CA PHE A 33 -5.04 -10.11 -3.44
C PHE A 33 -6.17 -11.13 -3.44
N ASN A 34 -6.95 -11.10 -4.52
CA ASN A 34 -8.18 -11.87 -4.65
C ASN A 34 -8.07 -12.84 -5.83
N ILE A 35 -8.55 -14.06 -5.62
CA ILE A 35 -8.63 -15.12 -6.63
C ILE A 35 -10.06 -15.64 -6.67
N GLY A 36 -10.61 -15.85 -7.87
CA GLY A 36 -12.02 -16.20 -8.09
C GLY A 36 -12.92 -14.97 -8.24
N GLU A 37 -14.23 -15.17 -8.24
CA GLU A 37 -15.21 -14.08 -8.37
C GLU A 37 -15.34 -13.31 -7.06
N ASN A 38 -14.84 -12.06 -7.03
CA ASN A 38 -14.85 -11.22 -5.84
C ASN A 38 -15.46 -9.85 -6.17
N TYR A 39 -16.48 -9.44 -5.42
CA TYR A 39 -17.04 -8.08 -5.45
C TYR A 39 -16.49 -7.27 -4.28
N LEU A 40 -15.56 -6.37 -4.56
CA LEU A 40 -14.99 -5.46 -3.56
C LEU A 40 -15.76 -4.13 -3.55
N VAL A 41 -17.00 -4.16 -3.06
CA VAL A 41 -17.83 -2.96 -2.94
C VAL A 41 -17.40 -2.15 -1.70
N ASP A 42 -17.33 -0.83 -1.84
CA ASP A 42 -16.95 0.13 -0.80
C ASP A 42 -15.56 -0.06 -0.19
N TRP A 43 -14.62 -0.62 -0.95
CA TRP A 43 -13.22 -0.57 -0.55
C TRP A 43 -12.75 0.88 -0.50
N SER A 44 -12.36 1.33 0.69
CA SER A 44 -11.69 2.62 0.88
C SER A 44 -10.41 2.41 1.67
N ASN A 45 -9.37 3.15 1.31
CA ASN A 45 -8.13 3.18 2.07
C ASN A 45 -7.64 4.63 2.17
N SER A 46 -7.24 5.02 3.37
CA SER A 46 -6.61 6.32 3.63
C SER A 46 -5.24 6.07 4.23
N ASP A 47 -4.22 6.74 3.70
CA ASP A 47 -2.84 6.54 4.12
C ASP A 47 -2.08 7.86 4.25
N LYS A 48 -1.22 7.95 5.26
CA LYS A 48 -0.26 9.02 5.42
C LYS A 48 1.10 8.41 5.73
N ARG A 49 2.09 8.63 4.86
CA ARG A 49 3.45 8.13 5.05
C ARG A 49 4.45 9.27 5.15
N ASN A 50 5.40 9.11 6.07
CA ASN A 50 6.63 9.88 6.11
C ASN A 50 7.79 8.88 6.24
N GLN A 51 8.53 8.65 5.17
CA GLN A 51 9.60 7.65 5.12
C GLN A 51 10.92 8.32 4.73
N GLY A 52 11.97 8.06 5.51
CA GLY A 52 13.29 8.68 5.31
C GLY A 52 14.12 8.04 4.19
N PHE A 53 14.12 6.70 4.08
CA PHE A 53 14.95 5.96 3.10
C PHE A 53 14.14 5.04 2.17
N GLY A 54 12.81 5.06 2.25
CA GLY A 54 11.91 4.20 1.45
C GLY A 54 11.62 2.82 2.09
N GLN A 55 10.93 1.97 1.34
CA GLN A 55 10.68 0.55 1.65
C GLN A 55 11.64 -0.33 0.85
N ASN A 56 12.07 -1.46 1.42
CA ASN A 56 12.90 -2.44 0.71
C ASN A 56 12.30 -3.83 0.96
N SER A 57 11.90 -4.48 -0.12
CA SER A 57 11.09 -5.68 -0.08
C SER A 57 11.44 -6.59 -1.24
N GLY A 58 11.74 -7.85 -0.96
CA GLY A 58 12.22 -8.78 -1.98
C GLY A 58 13.40 -9.62 -1.52
N ASP A 59 13.87 -10.46 -2.43
CA ASP A 59 15.12 -11.18 -2.23
C ASP A 59 16.30 -10.23 -2.48
N THR A 60 17.31 -10.27 -1.62
CA THR A 60 18.54 -9.47 -1.76
C THR A 60 18.30 -7.95 -1.65
N CYS A 61 17.47 -7.58 -0.69
CA CYS A 61 17.02 -6.23 -0.40
C CYS A 61 17.90 -5.56 0.66
N ASP A 62 19.15 -5.24 0.31
CA ASP A 62 20.11 -4.61 1.22
C ASP A 62 20.15 -3.08 1.05
N PHE A 63 20.23 -2.35 2.16
CA PHE A 63 20.55 -0.92 2.16
C PHE A 63 22.02 -0.71 2.48
N LEU A 64 22.81 -0.24 1.52
CA LEU A 64 24.22 0.07 1.71
C LEU A 64 24.45 1.59 1.70
N GLY A 65 25.03 2.12 2.78
CA GLY A 65 25.50 3.51 2.84
C GLY A 65 24.41 4.57 3.00
N THR A 66 23.27 4.25 3.62
CA THR A 66 22.22 5.23 3.90
C THR A 66 22.71 6.33 4.86
N LYS A 67 22.68 7.59 4.39
CA LYS A 67 22.97 8.80 5.18
C LYS A 67 21.79 9.73 5.08
N SER A 68 21.25 10.17 6.22
CA SER A 68 20.18 11.16 6.29
C SER A 68 20.66 12.33 7.14
N GLY A 69 20.48 13.54 6.63
CA GLY A 69 20.75 14.76 7.37
C GLY A 69 19.63 15.75 7.08
N VAL A 70 19.14 16.39 8.14
CA VAL A 70 18.30 17.58 8.06
C VAL A 70 19.18 18.70 8.61
N ASP A 71 19.52 19.67 7.78
CA ASP A 71 20.26 20.89 8.18
C ASP A 71 19.26 22.04 8.18
N ASP A 72 18.68 22.33 9.34
CA ASP A 72 17.88 23.51 9.60
C ASP A 72 18.79 24.65 10.08
N ARG A 73 19.30 25.44 9.13
CA ARG A 73 19.88 26.74 9.49
C ARG A 73 18.75 27.72 9.79
N ASP A 74 18.32 27.80 11.04
CA ASP A 74 17.69 28.98 11.61
C ASP A 74 18.71 29.88 12.33
N VAL A 75 19.99 29.79 11.96
CA VAL A 75 21.13 30.67 12.36
C VAL A 75 20.98 32.12 11.85
N PHE A 76 19.77 32.56 11.55
CA PHE A 76 19.41 33.97 11.60
C PHE A 76 18.27 34.12 12.60
N ASP A 77 18.61 33.98 13.89
CA ASP A 77 18.00 34.86 14.88
C ASP A 77 18.18 36.28 14.33
N SER A 78 17.12 36.82 13.72
CA SER A 78 17.09 38.22 13.32
C SER A 78 17.61 39.01 14.52
N ASN A 79 18.64 39.83 14.31
CA ASN A 79 19.08 40.75 15.32
C ASN A 79 17.87 41.61 15.70
N ALA A 80 17.20 41.30 16.80
CA ALA A 80 16.24 42.22 17.40
C ALA A 80 17.06 43.43 17.86
N TYR A 81 17.21 44.41 16.99
CA TYR A 81 17.79 45.69 17.36
C TYR A 81 16.88 46.30 18.43
N PRO A 82 17.38 46.55 19.65
CA PRO A 82 16.57 47.22 20.65
C PRO A 82 16.33 48.66 20.17
N ILE A 83 15.06 49.04 20.10
CA ILE A 83 14.61 50.42 19.86
C ILE A 83 15.29 51.35 20.87
N LYS A 84 16.12 52.28 20.38
CA LYS A 84 16.58 53.42 21.16
C LYS A 84 15.47 54.47 21.14
N ILE A 85 14.67 54.51 22.19
CA ILE A 85 13.89 55.70 22.49
C ILE A 85 14.92 56.73 23.00
N TYR A 86 15.05 57.84 22.28
CA TYR A 86 15.74 59.01 22.82
C TYR A 86 14.69 59.83 23.59
N ASP A 87 15.07 60.27 24.79
CA ASP A 87 14.26 61.14 25.66
C ASP A 87 13.90 62.47 24.99
#